data_AF-A0A2N6VNU5-F1
#
_entry.id   AF-A0A2N6VNU5-F1
#
_cell.length_a   1.000
_cell.length_b   1.000
_cell.length_c   1.000
_cell.angle_alpha   90.00
_cell.angle_beta   90.00
_cell.angle_gamma   90.00
#
_symmetry.space_group_name_H-M   'P 1'
#
loop_
_entity.id
_entity.type
_entity.pdbx_description
1 polymer ?
#
loop_
_entity_poly.entity_id
_entity_poly.type
_entity_poly.pdbx_seq_one_letter_code
_entity_poly.pdbx_strand_id
1 'polypeptide(L)'
;MLIDLLIAAGAALLAAVAGLPVTSGVLRLAAREDGAGENDLGELEGEDSAEESTEDSAEPNVPDPTPTASTGVMRGGLMIGVLERALAAAAVALGRGEVLAVIIAVKGLGRIPELKNSRAAGERFIIGTFASLGVGCAVGAVAFWLTQVV
;
A
#
# COMPACT_ATOMS: atom_id res chain seq x y z
N MET A 1 20.45 25.07 11.29
CA MET A 1 20.52 23.69 11.83
C MET A 1 19.38 23.35 12.77
N LEU A 2 19.20 24.00 13.93
CA LEU A 2 18.09 23.64 14.84
C LEU A 2 16.71 23.93 14.21
N ILE A 3 16.56 25.07 13.55
CA ILE A 3 15.32 25.47 12.85
C ILE A 3 15.00 24.49 11.72
N ASP A 4 15.98 24.15 10.88
CA ASP A 4 15.80 23.17 9.78
C ASP A 4 15.35 21.80 10.30
N LEU A 5 15.90 21.36 11.44
CA LEU A 5 15.50 20.10 12.07
C LEU A 5 14.05 20.15 12.57
N LEU A 6 13.63 21.27 13.15
CA LEU A 6 12.24 21.47 13.60
C LEU A 6 11.27 21.52 12.42
N ILE A 7 11.64 22.20 11.33
CA ILE A 7 10.84 22.25 10.09
C ILE A 7 10.70 20.84 9.50
N ALA A 8 11.80 20.10 9.39
CA ALA A 8 11.79 18.73 8.87
C ALA A 8 10.96 17.78 9.75
N ALA A 9 11.06 17.90 11.08
CA ALA A 9 10.26 17.11 12.02
C ALA A 9 8.76 17.43 11.90
N GLY A 10 8.41 18.72 11.78
CA GLY A 10 7.03 19.17 11.56
C GLY A 10 6.46 18.65 10.23
N ALA A 11 7.27 18.71 9.16
CA ALA A 11 6.91 18.18 7.84
C ALA A 11 6.68 16.65 7.88
N ALA A 12 7.54 15.91 8.58
CA ALA A 12 7.40 14.47 8.76
C ALA A 12 6.09 14.10 9.47
N LEU A 13 5.76 14.81 10.56
CA LEU A 13 4.52 14.61 11.30
C LEU A 13 3.29 14.98 10.46
N LEU A 14 3.34 16.10 9.74
CA LEU A 14 2.25 16.54 8.87
C LEU A 14 2.01 15.52 7.75
N ALA A 15 3.06 15.04 7.09
CA ALA A 15 2.94 14.05 6.03
C ALA A 15 2.35 12.73 6.57
N ALA A 16 2.83 12.26 7.72
CA ALA A 16 2.32 11.07 8.39
C ALA A 16 0.81 11.12 8.62
N VAL A 17 0.29 12.25 9.12
CA VAL A 17 -1.14 12.42 9.43
C VAL A 17 -1.97 12.74 8.18
N ALA A 18 -1.56 13.75 7.40
CA ALA A 18 -2.31 14.26 6.24
C ALA A 18 -2.38 13.27 5.07
N GLY A 19 -1.40 12.38 4.93
CA GLY A 19 -1.41 11.41 3.84
C GLY A 19 -2.36 10.23 4.08
N LEU A 20 -2.84 9.98 5.31
CA LEU A 20 -3.78 8.88 5.59
C LEU A 20 -5.11 8.98 4.81
N PRO A 21 -5.83 10.13 4.80
CA PRO A 21 -7.05 10.28 4.02
C PRO A 21 -6.78 10.28 2.50
N VAL A 22 -5.67 10.86 2.06
CA VAL A 22 -5.33 10.96 0.63
C VAL A 22 -5.03 9.57 0.05
N THR A 23 -4.19 8.77 0.72
CA THR A 23 -3.85 7.43 0.23
C THR A 23 -5.02 6.46 0.30
N SER A 24 -5.83 6.56 1.34
CA SER A 24 -7.03 5.71 1.46
C SER A 24 -8.09 6.08 0.41
N GLY A 25 -8.21 7.36 0.04
CA GLY A 25 -9.07 7.82 -1.06
C GLY A 25 -8.63 7.27 -2.42
N VAL A 26 -7.33 7.35 -2.74
CA VAL A 26 -6.78 6.82 -4.00
C VAL A 26 -6.97 5.31 -4.11
N LEU A 27 -6.69 4.56 -3.03
CA LEU A 27 -6.88 3.10 -3.03
C LEU A 27 -8.35 2.70 -3.18
N ARG A 28 -9.29 3.48 -2.62
CA ARG A 28 -10.72 3.27 -2.81
C ARG A 28 -11.16 3.52 -4.25
N LEU A 29 -10.51 4.45 -4.95
CA LEU A 29 -10.80 4.70 -6.35
C LEU A 29 -10.23 3.58 -7.24
N ALA A 30 -8.99 3.15 -7.00
CA ALA A 30 -8.38 2.04 -7.72
C ALA A 30 -9.16 0.72 -7.53
N ALA A 31 -9.66 0.45 -6.31
CA ALA A 31 -10.48 -0.73 -6.04
C ALA A 31 -11.86 -0.72 -6.73
N ARG A 32 -12.35 0.45 -7.17
CA ARG A 32 -13.64 0.57 -7.89
C ARG A 32 -13.53 0.17 -9.36
N GLU A 33 -12.36 0.28 -9.97
CA GLU A 33 -12.14 -0.13 -11.35
C GLU A 33 -12.06 -1.66 -11.48
N ASP A 34 -11.48 -2.34 -10.49
CA ASP A 34 -11.40 -3.80 -10.48
C ASP A 34 -12.78 -4.47 -10.26
N GLY A 35 -13.68 -3.83 -9.51
CA GLY A 35 -15.03 -4.36 -9.26
C GLY A 35 -16.00 -4.28 -10.44
N ALA A 36 -15.62 -3.60 -11.52
CA ALA A 36 -16.40 -3.53 -12.75
C ALA A 36 -16.11 -4.69 -13.73
N GLY A 37 -15.09 -5.52 -13.46
CA GLY A 37 -14.66 -6.63 -14.32
C GLY A 37 -15.01 -8.04 -13.82
N GLU A 38 -15.57 -8.20 -12.62
CA GLU A 38 -15.75 -9.52 -11.98
C GLU A 38 -17.18 -10.08 -12.08
N ASN A 39 -18.07 -9.43 -12.85
CA ASN A 39 -19.46 -9.89 -13.04
C ASN A 39 -19.70 -10.61 -14.39
N ASP A 40 -18.67 -10.95 -15.18
CA ASP A 40 -18.86 -11.47 -16.55
C ASP A 40 -18.04 -12.73 -16.90
N LEU A 41 -17.47 -13.43 -15.91
CA LEU A 41 -16.74 -14.71 -16.15
C LEU A 41 -17.28 -15.88 -15.30
N GLY A 42 -18.49 -15.73 -14.76
CA GLY A 42 -19.21 -16.77 -14.05
C GLY A 42 -20.19 -17.52 -14.94
N GLU A 43 -19.76 -18.07 -16.08
CA GLU A 43 -20.47 -19.11 -16.82
C GLU A 43 -19.54 -19.62 -17.94
N LEU A 44 -19.51 -20.95 -18.19
CA LEU A 44 -18.76 -21.66 -19.25
C LEU A 44 -17.25 -21.81 -18.93
N GLU A 45 -16.66 -22.95 -18.58
CA GLU A 45 -16.76 -24.34 -19.06
C GLU A 45 -16.26 -25.24 -17.88
N GLY A 46 -16.85 -26.38 -17.52
CA GLY A 46 -17.54 -27.37 -18.33
C GLY A 46 -16.58 -28.43 -18.83
N GLU A 47 -16.25 -29.39 -17.96
CA GLU A 47 -15.86 -30.79 -18.27
C GLU A 47 -14.56 -31.05 -19.07
N ASP A 48 -13.58 -31.74 -18.45
CA ASP A 48 -13.29 -33.17 -18.74
C ASP A 48 -12.08 -33.72 -17.93
N SER A 49 -12.41 -34.64 -17.03
CA SER A 49 -11.76 -35.88 -16.58
C SER A 49 -10.23 -36.08 -16.56
N ALA A 50 -9.73 -36.43 -15.36
CA ALA A 50 -9.12 -37.74 -15.01
C ALA A 50 -8.33 -37.60 -13.68
N GLU A 51 -8.89 -38.00 -12.54
CA GLU A 51 -8.66 -39.30 -11.85
C GLU A 51 -7.20 -39.42 -11.32
N GLU A 52 -6.87 -39.76 -10.07
CA GLU A 52 -7.52 -40.65 -9.11
C GLU A 52 -6.75 -40.62 -7.75
N SER A 53 -7.46 -40.73 -6.62
CA SER A 53 -7.13 -41.46 -5.36
C SER A 53 -7.92 -40.87 -4.17
N THR A 54 -9.11 -41.41 -3.85
CA THR A 54 -9.42 -42.38 -2.74
C THR A 54 -9.13 -41.79 -1.35
N GLU A 55 -10.01 -41.67 -0.35
CA GLU A 55 -11.25 -42.36 0.08
C GLU A 55 -11.91 -41.46 1.16
N ASP A 56 -13.22 -41.23 1.09
CA ASP A 56 -14.27 -41.78 1.99
C ASP A 56 -14.50 -41.04 3.33
N SER A 57 -15.57 -40.25 3.40
CA SER A 57 -16.62 -40.32 4.45
C SER A 57 -17.61 -39.15 4.31
N ALA A 58 -18.90 -39.49 4.30
CA ALA A 58 -20.03 -38.63 4.01
C ALA A 58 -20.53 -37.78 5.22
N GLU A 59 -21.32 -36.75 4.86
CA GLU A 59 -22.28 -35.92 5.64
C GLU A 59 -21.80 -34.55 6.20
N PRO A 60 -22.70 -33.56 6.37
CA PRO A 60 -23.65 -32.99 5.41
C PRO A 60 -23.44 -31.47 5.23
N ASN A 61 -24.03 -30.92 4.17
CA ASN A 61 -24.02 -29.51 3.79
C ASN A 61 -24.54 -28.58 4.92
N VAL A 62 -23.63 -27.89 5.61
CA VAL A 62 -23.93 -26.76 6.48
C VAL A 62 -23.46 -25.49 5.76
N PRO A 63 -24.35 -24.55 5.39
CA PRO A 63 -23.93 -23.24 4.89
C PRO A 63 -23.34 -22.46 6.07
N ASP A 64 -22.02 -22.39 6.17
CA ASP A 64 -21.36 -21.55 7.18
C ASP A 64 -21.35 -20.08 6.70
N PRO A 65 -21.66 -19.11 7.58
CA PRO A 65 -22.02 -17.76 7.21
C PRO A 65 -20.78 -16.90 6.88
N THR A 66 -20.91 -16.02 5.89
CA THR A 66 -20.12 -14.78 5.85
C THR A 66 -20.31 -14.01 7.17
N PRO A 67 -19.37 -13.18 7.70
CA PRO A 67 -18.05 -12.78 7.20
C PRO A 67 -16.95 -12.73 8.30
N THR A 68 -15.80 -13.39 8.13
CA THR A 68 -14.61 -13.10 8.96
C THR A 68 -13.61 -12.30 8.15
N ALA A 69 -13.78 -10.97 8.21
CA ALA A 69 -12.69 -10.05 8.00
C ALA A 69 -11.46 -10.58 8.76
N SER A 70 -10.37 -10.82 8.03
CA SER A 70 -9.07 -11.20 8.58
C SER A 70 -8.54 -10.08 9.48
N THR A 71 -8.96 -10.05 10.74
CA THR A 71 -8.67 -8.99 11.72
C THR A 71 -7.29 -9.12 12.40
N GLY A 72 -6.40 -9.99 11.91
CA GLY A 72 -5.12 -10.28 12.56
C GLY A 72 -3.85 -9.67 11.95
N VAL A 73 -3.82 -9.40 10.63
CA VAL A 73 -2.53 -9.13 9.91
C VAL A 73 -2.50 -7.76 9.21
N MET A 74 -3.56 -6.96 9.31
CA MET A 74 -3.75 -5.74 8.48
C MET A 74 -3.30 -4.41 9.11
N ARG A 75 -2.30 -4.39 10.00
CA ARG A 75 -1.66 -3.12 10.45
C ARG A 75 -0.24 -2.91 9.95
N GLY A 76 0.46 -3.98 9.55
CA GLY A 76 1.86 -3.88 9.10
C GLY A 76 2.00 -2.93 7.91
N GLY A 77 1.18 -3.09 6.88
CA GLY A 77 1.24 -2.24 5.67
C GLY A 77 0.95 -0.76 5.93
N LEU A 78 0.01 -0.46 6.84
CA LEU A 78 -0.35 0.92 7.20
C LEU A 78 0.78 1.60 7.98
N MET A 79 1.32 0.92 8.99
CA MET A 79 2.38 1.48 9.83
C MET A 79 3.68 1.69 9.03
N ILE A 80 4.03 0.74 8.16
CA ILE A 80 5.15 0.89 7.22
C ILE A 80 4.94 2.12 6.33
N GLY A 81 3.73 2.30 5.78
CA GLY A 81 3.40 3.46 4.95
C GLY A 81 3.51 4.80 5.68
N VAL A 82 3.15 4.85 6.97
CA VAL A 82 3.31 6.06 7.80
C VAL A 82 4.78 6.39 8.01
N LEU A 83 5.60 5.40 8.36
CA LEU A 83 7.03 5.57 8.60
C LEU A 83 7.77 6.04 7.35
N GLU A 84 7.52 5.40 6.22
CA GLU A 84 8.17 5.76 4.95
C GLU A 84 7.80 7.16 4.51
N ARG A 85 6.55 7.57 4.69
CA ARG A 85 6.10 8.90 4.32
C ARG A 85 6.72 9.98 5.19
N ALA A 86 6.83 9.74 6.50
CA ALA A 86 7.51 10.63 7.43
C ALA A 86 9.00 10.76 7.07
N LEU A 87 9.67 9.64 6.79
CA LEU A 87 11.07 9.61 6.38
C LEU A 87 11.30 10.26 5.02
N ALA A 88 10.40 10.04 4.05
CA ALA A 88 10.47 10.67 2.73
C ALA A 88 10.31 12.20 2.84
N ALA A 89 9.33 12.68 3.61
CA ALA A 89 9.14 14.11 3.84
C ALA A 89 10.36 14.74 4.53
N ALA A 90 10.93 14.09 5.55
CA ALA A 90 12.13 14.55 6.23
C ALA A 90 13.36 14.57 5.29
N ALA A 91 13.55 13.51 4.49
CA ALA A 91 14.66 13.42 3.54
C ALA A 91 14.61 14.54 2.51
N VAL A 92 13.43 14.81 1.94
CA VAL A 92 13.24 15.92 1.00
C VAL A 92 13.43 17.27 1.68
N ALA A 93 12.86 17.47 2.88
CA ALA A 93 13.01 18.72 3.64
C ALA A 93 14.47 19.06 3.97
N LEU A 94 15.32 18.05 4.17
CA LEU A 94 16.75 18.19 4.45
C LEU A 94 17.63 18.16 3.20
N GLY A 95 17.06 18.04 1.99
CA GLY A 95 17.80 17.96 0.73
C GLY A 95 18.60 16.66 0.55
N ARG A 96 18.22 15.58 1.24
CA ARG A 96 18.92 14.29 1.28
C ARG A 96 18.27 13.27 0.34
N GLY A 97 18.47 13.47 -0.96
CA GLY A 97 17.92 12.59 -2.00
C GLY A 97 18.42 11.14 -1.89
N GLU A 98 19.62 10.94 -1.37
CA GLU A 98 20.21 9.62 -1.12
C GLU A 98 19.38 8.79 -0.12
N VAL A 99 18.83 9.42 0.91
CA VAL A 99 17.99 8.75 1.91
C VAL A 99 16.66 8.33 1.28
N LEU A 100 16.06 9.22 0.47
CA LEU A 100 14.81 8.92 -0.24
C LEU A 100 14.98 7.73 -1.20
N ALA A 101 16.10 7.66 -1.93
CA ALA A 101 16.39 6.55 -2.84
C ALA A 101 16.48 5.21 -2.08
N VAL A 102 17.13 5.17 -0.92
CA VAL A 102 17.22 3.98 -0.07
C VAL A 102 15.84 3.54 0.42
N ILE A 103 14.99 4.48 0.86
CA ILE A 103 13.63 4.17 1.32
C ILE A 103 12.82 3.50 0.20
N ILE A 104 12.86 4.07 -1.02
CA ILE A 104 12.16 3.51 -2.19
C ILE A 104 12.69 2.13 -2.55
N ALA A 105 14.01 1.91 -2.46
CA ALA A 105 14.60 0.61 -2.74
C ALA A 105 14.16 -0.46 -1.73
N VAL A 106 14.21 -0.16 -0.43
CA VAL A 106 13.79 -1.08 0.64
C VAL A 106 12.30 -1.43 0.53
N LYS A 107 11.46 -0.42 0.22
CA LYS A 107 10.03 -0.58 -0.05
C LYS A 107 9.75 -1.61 -1.15
N GLY A 108 10.49 -1.53 -2.26
CA GLY A 108 10.32 -2.41 -3.41
C GLY A 108 10.69 -3.87 -3.13
N LEU A 109 11.78 -4.10 -2.37
CA LEU A 109 12.24 -5.45 -2.00
C LEU A 109 11.23 -6.20 -1.13
N GLY A 110 10.59 -5.49 -0.20
CA GLY A 110 9.64 -6.08 0.75
C GLY A 110 8.35 -6.62 0.11
N ARG A 111 8.15 -6.48 -1.20
CA ARG A 111 6.92 -6.87 -1.91
C ARG A 111 7.12 -7.89 -3.03
N ILE A 112 8.35 -8.33 -3.25
CA ILE A 112 8.66 -9.34 -4.27
C ILE A 112 7.81 -10.62 -4.11
N PRO A 113 7.56 -11.15 -2.90
CA PRO A 113 6.70 -12.32 -2.74
C PRO A 113 5.26 -12.09 -3.17
N GLU A 114 4.64 -10.96 -2.79
CA GLU A 114 3.25 -10.66 -3.15
C GLU A 114 3.05 -10.39 -4.64
N LEU A 115 4.03 -9.76 -5.30
CA LEU A 115 4.00 -9.50 -6.74
C LEU A 115 4.04 -10.79 -7.59
N LYS A 116 4.63 -11.86 -7.06
CA LYS A 116 4.67 -13.16 -7.73
C LYS A 116 3.33 -13.89 -7.68
N ASN A 117 2.49 -13.58 -6.70
CA ASN A 117 1.24 -14.30 -6.46
C ASN A 117 0.02 -13.68 -7.15
N SER A 118 0.04 -12.38 -7.46
CA SER A 118 -1.06 -11.71 -8.18
C SER A 118 -0.62 -10.42 -8.85
N ARG A 119 -0.96 -10.28 -10.14
CA ARG A 119 -0.74 -9.04 -10.91
C ARG A 119 -1.54 -7.87 -10.35
N ALA A 120 -2.82 -8.07 -10.04
CA ALA A 120 -3.70 -7.04 -9.49
C ALA A 120 -3.19 -6.53 -8.12
N ALA A 121 -2.62 -7.41 -7.29
CA ALA A 121 -2.00 -7.00 -6.02
C ALA A 121 -0.81 -6.06 -6.25
N GLY A 122 -0.02 -6.30 -7.31
CA GLY A 122 1.10 -5.45 -7.68
C GLY A 122 0.72 -4.07 -8.19
N GLU A 123 -0.32 -3.99 -9.03
CA GLU A 123 -0.82 -2.71 -9.55
C GLU A 123 -1.35 -1.83 -8.42
N ARG A 124 -2.17 -2.39 -7.51
CA ARG A 124 -2.65 -1.70 -6.31
C ARG A 124 -1.50 -1.26 -5.40
N PHE A 125 -0.45 -2.07 -5.27
CA PHE A 125 0.73 -1.72 -4.48
C PHE A 125 1.51 -0.55 -5.07
N ILE A 126 1.72 -0.55 -6.39
CA ILE A 126 2.42 0.52 -7.11
C ILE A 126 1.64 1.83 -6.98
N ILE A 127 0.33 1.81 -7.27
CA ILE A 127 -0.55 2.98 -7.16
C ILE A 127 -0.54 3.53 -5.73
N GLY A 128 -0.73 2.67 -4.73
CA GLY A 128 -0.72 3.08 -3.32
C GLY A 128 0.62 3.68 -2.87
N THR A 129 1.73 3.13 -3.37
CA THR A 129 3.08 3.61 -3.05
C THR A 129 3.34 4.96 -3.70
N PHE A 130 3.03 5.14 -4.99
CA PHE A 130 3.18 6.43 -5.66
C PHE A 130 2.32 7.52 -5.02
N ALA A 131 1.06 7.22 -4.69
CA ALA A 131 0.19 8.18 -4.02
C ALA A 131 0.76 8.59 -2.64
N SER A 132 1.24 7.63 -1.84
CA SER A 132 1.80 7.91 -0.52
C SER A 132 3.10 8.70 -0.58
N LEU A 133 4.02 8.32 -1.47
CA LEU A 133 5.27 9.03 -1.68
C LEU A 133 5.03 10.42 -2.25
N GLY A 134 4.07 10.59 -3.15
CA GLY A 134 3.69 11.90 -3.69
C GLY A 134 3.32 12.90 -2.59
N VAL A 135 2.51 12.49 -1.61
CA VAL A 135 2.19 13.34 -0.45
C VAL A 135 3.43 13.65 0.39
N GLY A 136 4.25 12.64 0.69
CA GLY A 136 5.49 12.83 1.46
C GLY A 136 6.44 13.82 0.79
N CYS A 137 6.68 13.65 -0.52
CA CYS A 137 7.54 14.52 -1.32
C CYS A 137 6.96 15.94 -1.44
N ALA A 138 5.65 16.10 -1.62
CA ALA A 138 5.03 17.42 -1.69
C ALA A 138 5.18 18.19 -0.38
N VAL A 139 4.91 17.55 0.76
CA VAL A 139 5.10 18.17 2.09
C VAL A 139 6.58 18.48 2.34
N GLY A 140 7.47 17.55 2.00
CA GLY A 140 8.91 17.75 2.12
C GLY A 140 9.45 18.88 1.23
N ALA A 141 8.90 19.06 0.03
CA ALA A 141 9.31 20.12 -0.89
C ALA A 141 8.90 21.51 -0.37
N VAL A 142 7.68 21.63 0.19
CA VAL A 142 7.23 22.86 0.85
C VAL A 142 8.12 23.18 2.06
N ALA A 143 8.47 22.17 2.84
CA ALA A 143 9.36 22.32 3.98
C ALA A 143 10.78 22.72 3.56
N PHE A 144 11.33 22.10 2.51
CA PHE A 144 12.62 22.47 1.94
C PHE A 144 12.61 23.93 1.44
N TRP A 145 11.55 24.36 0.76
CA TRP A 145 11.42 25.75 0.36
C TRP A 145 11.41 26.69 1.58
N LEU A 146 10.69 26.34 2.65
CA LEU A 146 10.62 27.12 3.87
C LEU A 146 12.00 27.29 4.54
N THR A 147 12.86 26.26 4.52
CA THR A 147 14.23 26.38 5.07
C THR A 147 15.14 27.31 4.26
N GLN A 148 14.80 27.65 3.01
CA GLN A 148 15.55 28.63 2.21
C GLN A 148 15.13 30.08 2.48
N VAL A 149 13.95 30.28 3.06
CA VAL A 149 13.34 31.61 3.25
C VAL A 149 13.53 32.13 4.68
N VAL A 150 13.74 31.24 5.65
CA VAL A 150 13.95 31.53 7.08
C VAL A 150 15.43 31.52 7.41
#